data_AF-A0A7W0JJY8-F1
#
_entry.id   AF-A0A7W0JJY8-F1
#
_cell.length_a   1.000
_cell.length_b   1.000
_cell.length_c   1.000
_cell.angle_alpha   90.00
_cell.angle_beta   90.00
_cell.angle_gamma   90.00
#
_symmetry.space_group_name_H-M   'P 1'
#
loop_
_entity.id
_entity.type
_entity.pdbx_description
1 polymer ?
#
loop_
_entity_poly.entity_id
_entity_poly.type
_entity_poly.pdbx_seq_one_letter_code
_entity_poly.pdbx_strand_id
1 'polypeptide(L)'
;MSEGVWKRPLVPIVGLVIALTTVIGVGAGCIVGEGGESRLVRPHGNSSLAEARAFGGFPLYFAGPSASRLRLEAVQRTDRTSPAPHTEFALIYGACRSVGGGGCSPPLVILLWPACYRYEQRYSIPARERVRVRGVPGRLSPTFRRLELYPAGTTIVINGGGLASTAELLAVARALRGLNTRLGASALLPARPDHADRTIKCRR
;
A
#
# COMPACT_ATOMS: atom_id res chain seq x y z
N MET A 1 37.55 -36.32 14.70
CA MET A 1 36.98 -36.67 13.37
C MET A 1 35.95 -35.61 13.03
N SER A 2 36.02 -34.78 12.00
CA SER A 2 37.05 -34.31 11.07
C SER A 2 36.49 -33.00 10.49
N GLU A 3 37.29 -31.94 10.50
CA GLU A 3 36.94 -30.63 9.93
C GLU A 3 37.14 -30.66 8.40
N GLY A 4 36.16 -30.15 7.65
CA GLY A 4 36.18 -30.11 6.19
C GLY A 4 36.47 -28.71 5.65
N VAL A 5 37.75 -28.42 5.43
CA VAL A 5 38.27 -27.22 4.77
C VAL A 5 38.12 -27.38 3.24
N TRP A 6 37.35 -26.51 2.58
CA TRP A 6 37.29 -26.47 1.10
C TRP A 6 38.14 -25.30 0.57
N LYS A 7 39.33 -25.63 0.06
CA LYS A 7 40.16 -24.74 -0.77
C LYS A 7 39.69 -24.87 -2.23
N ARG A 8 39.37 -23.75 -2.88
CA ARG A 8 39.21 -23.71 -4.35
C ARG A 8 40.50 -23.17 -4.98
N PRO A 9 41.07 -23.87 -5.98
CA PRO A 9 42.26 -23.43 -6.68
C PRO A 9 41.97 -22.34 -7.72
N LEU A 10 42.94 -21.45 -7.89
CA LEU A 10 43.09 -20.50 -8.98
C LEU A 10 43.47 -21.25 -10.27
N VAL A 11 42.83 -20.91 -11.39
CA VAL A 11 43.23 -21.37 -12.73
C VAL A 11 43.56 -20.14 -13.60
N PRO A 12 44.76 -20.06 -14.20
CA PRO A 12 45.14 -18.98 -15.10
C PRO A 12 44.83 -19.26 -16.59
N ILE A 13 44.36 -18.21 -17.27
CA ILE A 13 44.75 -17.69 -18.60
C ILE A 13 45.17 -18.68 -19.70
N VAL A 14 44.44 -18.72 -20.83
CA VAL A 14 44.87 -18.72 -22.27
C VAL A 14 43.54 -18.54 -23.07
N GLY A 15 43.28 -17.56 -23.94
CA GLY A 15 44.04 -17.07 -25.08
C GLY A 15 43.40 -17.58 -26.38
N LEU A 16 42.38 -16.89 -26.93
CA LEU A 16 41.94 -17.10 -28.32
C LEU A 16 41.52 -15.79 -28.97
N VAL A 17 42.40 -15.31 -29.84
CA VAL A 17 42.17 -14.24 -30.81
C VAL A 17 41.52 -14.88 -32.04
N ILE A 18 40.30 -14.46 -32.37
CA ILE A 18 39.74 -14.64 -33.72
C ILE A 18 39.30 -13.27 -34.20
N ALA A 19 40.00 -12.82 -35.24
CA ALA A 19 39.70 -11.62 -35.99
C ALA A 19 38.68 -11.89 -37.10
N LEU A 20 38.13 -10.78 -37.61
CA LEU A 20 37.58 -10.54 -38.95
C LEU A 20 36.05 -10.51 -39.15
N THR A 21 35.58 -9.26 -39.14
CA THR A 21 34.78 -8.57 -40.17
C THR A 21 33.37 -9.04 -40.52
N THR A 22 32.38 -8.16 -40.28
CA THR A 22 31.26 -7.94 -41.22
C THR A 22 30.59 -6.58 -41.01
N VAL A 23 30.76 -5.73 -42.02
CA VAL A 23 29.87 -4.68 -42.56
C VAL A 23 29.19 -3.71 -41.56
N ILE A 24 29.78 -2.52 -41.48
CA ILE A 24 29.16 -1.29 -40.98
C ILE A 24 28.14 -0.82 -42.02
N GLY A 25 26.86 -1.12 -41.81
CA GLY A 25 25.74 -0.44 -42.45
C GLY A 25 25.17 0.59 -41.50
N VAL A 26 25.60 1.86 -41.59
CA VAL A 26 25.01 2.97 -40.84
C VAL A 26 23.68 3.35 -41.50
N GLY A 27 22.65 2.54 -41.28
CA GLY A 27 21.28 3.00 -41.37
C GLY A 27 20.96 3.73 -40.08
N ALA A 28 21.02 5.07 -40.11
CA ALA A 28 20.47 5.93 -39.07
C ALA A 28 18.94 5.82 -39.09
N GLY A 29 18.42 4.66 -38.71
CA GLY A 29 17.03 4.47 -38.38
C GLY A 29 16.81 5.09 -37.00
N CYS A 30 16.37 6.34 -36.97
CA CYS A 30 15.69 6.88 -35.80
C CYS A 30 14.47 5.99 -35.55
N ILE A 31 14.62 4.95 -34.73
CA ILE A 31 13.49 4.31 -34.08
C ILE A 31 12.97 5.36 -33.12
N VAL A 32 12.10 6.23 -33.62
CA VAL A 32 11.19 7.01 -32.80
C VAL A 32 10.30 5.98 -32.14
N GLY A 33 10.75 5.47 -30.99
CA GLY A 33 9.89 4.69 -30.13
C GLY A 33 8.66 5.53 -29.88
N GLU A 34 7.49 5.04 -30.29
CA GLU A 34 6.21 5.66 -29.99
C GLU A 34 6.14 5.90 -28.49
N GLY A 35 6.44 7.13 -28.09
CA GLY A 35 6.34 7.57 -26.72
C GLY A 35 4.87 7.54 -26.37
N GLY A 36 4.41 6.44 -25.78
CA GLY A 36 3.03 6.28 -25.36
C GLY A 36 2.59 7.51 -24.56
N GLU A 37 1.55 8.18 -25.05
CA GLU A 37 1.09 9.46 -24.50
C GLU A 37 0.88 9.35 -22.99
N SER A 38 1.58 10.19 -22.22
CA SER A 38 1.39 10.21 -20.76
C SER A 38 0.16 11.03 -20.43
N ARG A 39 -0.91 10.37 -20.01
CA ARG A 39 -2.16 11.02 -19.61
C ARG A 39 -2.29 11.08 -18.10
N LEU A 40 -2.61 12.26 -17.57
CA LEU A 40 -3.01 12.41 -16.18
C LEU A 40 -4.44 11.86 -16.00
N VAL A 41 -4.58 10.87 -15.14
CA VAL A 41 -5.84 10.20 -14.78
C VAL A 41 -6.24 10.63 -13.38
N ARG A 42 -7.43 11.19 -13.25
CA ARG A 42 -8.06 11.44 -11.96
C ARG A 42 -8.93 10.23 -11.60
N PRO A 43 -8.72 9.60 -10.43
CA PRO A 43 -9.57 8.51 -9.99
C PRO A 43 -11.03 8.98 -9.87
N HIS A 44 -11.95 8.10 -10.26
CA HIS A 44 -13.38 8.26 -10.00
C HIS A 44 -13.81 7.26 -8.93
N GLY A 45 -14.66 7.70 -8.02
CA GLY A 45 -15.26 6.86 -6.98
C GLY A 45 -16.74 6.62 -7.25
N ASN A 46 -17.30 5.58 -6.66
CA ASN A 46 -18.74 5.29 -6.69
C ASN A 46 -19.47 5.71 -5.41
N SER A 47 -18.81 6.45 -4.52
CA SER A 47 -19.41 6.98 -3.30
C SER A 47 -18.86 8.37 -2.98
N SER A 48 -19.59 9.13 -2.17
CA SER A 48 -19.17 10.43 -1.64
C SER A 48 -18.59 10.32 -0.23
N LEU A 49 -17.86 11.36 0.19
CA LEU A 49 -17.39 11.45 1.58
C LEU A 49 -18.56 11.57 2.58
N ALA A 50 -19.69 12.13 2.16
CA ALA A 50 -20.89 12.25 3.00
C ALA A 50 -21.56 10.89 3.22
N GLU A 51 -21.69 10.08 2.16
CA GLU A 51 -22.20 8.70 2.26
C GLU A 51 -21.30 7.83 3.13
N ALA A 52 -19.97 7.92 2.93
CA ALA A 52 -19.02 7.21 3.79
C ALA A 52 -19.14 7.67 5.27
N ARG A 53 -19.38 8.94 5.53
CA ARG A 53 -19.63 9.46 6.89
C ARG A 53 -20.93 8.91 7.49
N ALA A 54 -21.97 8.69 6.69
CA ALA A 54 -23.25 8.13 7.13
C ALA A 54 -23.20 6.59 7.32
N PHE A 55 -22.15 5.92 6.86
CA PHE A 55 -22.01 4.47 6.99
C PHE A 55 -21.90 4.03 8.45
N GLY A 56 -22.77 3.09 8.87
CA GLY A 56 -22.86 2.61 10.26
C GLY A 56 -22.21 1.25 10.54
N GLY A 57 -21.60 0.58 9.54
CA GLY A 57 -21.14 -0.81 9.69
C GLY A 57 -19.89 -0.98 10.56
N PHE A 58 -18.92 -0.06 10.47
CA PHE A 58 -17.71 -0.04 11.30
C PHE A 58 -17.04 1.33 11.29
N PRO A 59 -16.12 1.64 12.23
CA PRO A 59 -15.42 2.92 12.26
C PRO A 59 -14.56 3.15 11.02
N LEU A 60 -14.79 4.26 10.33
CA LEU A 60 -14.01 4.73 9.19
C LEU A 60 -13.08 5.86 9.62
N TYR A 61 -11.90 5.91 9.02
CA TYR A 61 -10.86 6.90 9.33
C TYR A 61 -10.40 7.60 8.06
N PHE A 62 -10.07 8.88 8.20
CA PHE A 62 -9.79 9.77 7.11
C PHE A 62 -8.62 10.69 7.48
N ALA A 63 -7.69 10.97 6.55
CA ALA A 63 -6.56 11.87 6.82
C ALA A 63 -6.91 13.36 6.56
N GLY A 64 -8.12 13.64 6.08
CA GLY A 64 -8.58 14.99 5.76
C GLY A 64 -8.70 15.26 4.27
N PRO A 65 -9.27 16.41 3.84
CA PRO A 65 -9.45 16.73 2.42
C PRO A 65 -8.16 16.70 1.60
N SER A 66 -7.01 16.76 2.28
CA SER A 66 -5.69 16.56 1.73
C SER A 66 -4.79 15.82 2.71
N ALA A 67 -3.86 15.01 2.20
CA ALA A 67 -2.82 14.32 2.96
C ALA A 67 -1.51 14.32 2.15
N SER A 68 -0.39 14.68 2.78
CA SER A 68 0.92 14.79 2.11
C SER A 68 0.87 15.61 0.81
N ARG A 69 0.15 16.75 0.82
CA ARG A 69 -0.09 17.64 -0.35
C ARG A 69 -0.92 17.02 -1.49
N LEU A 70 -1.45 15.81 -1.31
CA LEU A 70 -2.37 15.16 -2.24
C LEU A 70 -3.80 15.45 -1.79
N ARG A 71 -4.66 15.88 -2.72
CA ARG A 71 -6.09 16.10 -2.45
C ARG A 71 -6.83 14.77 -2.47
N LEU A 72 -7.88 14.62 -1.68
CA LEU A 72 -8.83 13.52 -1.84
C LEU A 72 -9.55 13.68 -3.18
N GLU A 73 -9.37 12.72 -4.09
CA GLU A 73 -9.96 12.75 -5.44
C GLU A 73 -11.20 11.85 -5.53
N ALA A 74 -11.21 10.72 -4.80
CA ALA A 74 -12.29 9.75 -4.88
C ALA A 74 -12.53 8.99 -3.57
N VAL A 75 -13.78 8.57 -3.38
CA VAL A 75 -14.18 7.59 -2.37
C VAL A 75 -14.80 6.40 -3.11
N GLN A 76 -14.20 5.23 -2.94
CA GLN A 76 -14.70 3.99 -3.51
C GLN A 76 -15.25 3.12 -2.38
N ARG A 77 -16.50 2.69 -2.54
CA ARG A 77 -17.13 1.66 -1.72
C ARG A 77 -17.15 0.36 -2.52
N THR A 78 -16.75 -0.73 -1.89
CA THR A 78 -16.81 -2.06 -2.49
C THR A 78 -17.56 -2.99 -1.55
N ASP A 79 -18.72 -3.47 -1.98
CA ASP A 79 -19.44 -4.51 -1.27
C ASP A 79 -19.03 -5.87 -1.87
N ARG A 80 -18.41 -6.71 -1.05
CA ARG A 80 -17.96 -8.06 -1.40
C ARG A 80 -18.99 -9.08 -0.92
N THR A 81 -19.17 -10.16 -1.67
CA THR A 81 -20.07 -11.27 -1.31
C THR A 81 -19.33 -12.52 -0.81
N SER A 82 -18.03 -12.63 -1.04
CA SER A 82 -17.21 -13.82 -0.76
C SER A 82 -15.84 -13.43 -0.18
N PRO A 83 -15.21 -14.25 0.70
CA PRO A 83 -15.69 -15.52 1.25
C PRO A 83 -16.82 -15.37 2.28
N ALA A 84 -17.02 -14.17 2.80
CA ALA A 84 -18.23 -13.78 3.50
C ALA A 84 -18.59 -12.32 3.12
N PRO A 85 -19.86 -11.92 3.18
CA PRO A 85 -20.26 -10.56 2.80
C PRO A 85 -19.66 -9.46 3.68
N HIS A 86 -19.10 -8.41 3.05
CA HIS A 86 -18.59 -7.23 3.76
C HIS A 86 -18.42 -6.01 2.87
N THR A 87 -18.33 -4.84 3.49
CA THR A 87 -18.03 -3.57 2.83
C THR A 87 -16.58 -3.15 3.09
N GLU A 88 -15.91 -2.67 2.04
CA GLU A 88 -14.61 -2.00 2.09
C GLU A 88 -14.78 -0.55 1.62
N PHE A 89 -14.00 0.36 2.19
CA PHE A 89 -13.86 1.73 1.67
C PHE A 89 -12.42 2.01 1.25
N ALA A 90 -12.23 2.68 0.12
CA ALA A 90 -10.96 3.26 -0.29
C ALA A 90 -11.09 4.78 -0.41
N LEU A 91 -10.23 5.50 0.29
CA LEU A 91 -10.08 6.95 0.18
C LEU A 91 -8.83 7.23 -0.66
N ILE A 92 -9.01 7.77 -1.85
CA ILE A 92 -7.97 7.88 -2.87
C ILE A 92 -7.52 9.34 -2.98
N TYR A 93 -6.22 9.56 -2.82
CA TYR A 93 -5.62 10.88 -2.84
C TYR A 93 -4.67 11.04 -4.02
N GLY A 94 -4.84 12.13 -4.76
CA GLY A 94 -4.03 12.52 -5.91
C GLY A 94 -4.39 11.78 -7.20
N ALA A 95 -4.09 12.46 -8.32
CA ALA A 95 -4.12 11.87 -9.65
C ALA A 95 -2.88 11.00 -9.90
N CYS A 96 -2.98 10.08 -10.87
CA CYS A 96 -1.83 9.29 -11.34
C CYS A 96 -1.61 9.49 -12.84
N ARG A 97 -0.41 9.21 -13.32
CA ARG A 97 -0.08 9.25 -14.75
C ARG A 97 -0.14 7.85 -15.33
N SER A 98 -0.98 7.67 -16.34
CA SER A 98 -0.96 6.50 -17.21
C SER A 98 0.13 6.69 -18.27
N VAL A 99 0.78 5.60 -18.67
CA VAL A 99 1.77 5.55 -19.75
C VAL A 99 1.32 4.45 -20.72
N GLY A 100 1.30 4.73 -22.02
CA GLY A 100 0.95 3.74 -23.05
C GLY A 100 -0.47 3.19 -22.94
N GLY A 101 -1.43 3.98 -22.46
CA GLY A 101 -2.83 3.55 -22.29
C GLY A 101 -3.08 2.55 -21.15
N GLY A 102 -2.07 2.20 -20.36
CA GLY A 102 -2.19 1.30 -19.21
C GLY A 102 -2.88 1.92 -17.99
N GLY A 103 -3.27 1.11 -17.02
CA GLY A 103 -3.73 1.60 -15.71
C GLY A 103 -2.61 2.29 -14.93
N CYS A 104 -2.95 3.19 -14.02
CA CYS A 104 -1.99 3.76 -13.06
C CYS A 104 -2.46 3.59 -11.62
N SER A 105 -1.51 3.49 -10.70
CA SER A 105 -1.78 3.42 -9.26
C SER A 105 -1.84 4.84 -8.67
N PRO A 106 -2.89 5.20 -7.91
CA PRO A 106 -2.93 6.47 -7.21
C PRO A 106 -1.76 6.61 -6.22
N PRO A 107 -1.25 7.83 -5.98
CA PRO A 107 -0.06 8.03 -5.15
C PRO A 107 -0.31 7.68 -3.67
N LEU A 108 -1.53 7.85 -3.17
CA LEU A 108 -1.93 7.48 -1.81
C LEU A 108 -3.35 6.93 -1.78
N VAL A 109 -3.51 5.75 -1.16
CA VAL A 109 -4.82 5.12 -0.93
C VAL A 109 -4.91 4.66 0.53
N ILE A 110 -5.99 5.04 1.20
CA ILE A 110 -6.34 4.52 2.53
C ILE A 110 -7.51 3.55 2.36
N LEU A 111 -7.25 2.26 2.59
CA LEU A 111 -8.26 1.21 2.59
C LEU A 111 -8.73 0.95 4.03
N LEU A 112 -10.03 0.81 4.19
CA LEU A 112 -10.69 0.58 5.47
C LEU A 112 -11.47 -0.72 5.36
N TRP A 113 -11.08 -1.68 6.20
CA TRP A 113 -11.67 -3.01 6.26
C TRP A 113 -12.35 -3.19 7.61
N PRO A 114 -13.44 -3.95 7.71
CA PRO A 114 -13.91 -4.43 9.01
C PRO A 114 -12.80 -5.27 9.67
N ALA A 115 -12.56 -5.04 10.96
CA ALA A 115 -11.49 -5.70 11.72
C ALA A 115 -11.56 -7.23 11.70
N CYS A 116 -12.75 -7.77 11.47
CA CYS A 116 -13.00 -9.20 11.46
C CYS A 116 -12.46 -9.93 10.21
N TYR A 117 -12.28 -9.24 9.08
CA TYR A 117 -11.69 -9.83 7.86
C TYR A 117 -10.17 -9.79 7.84
N ARG A 118 -9.62 -8.70 8.39
CA ARG A 118 -8.19 -8.40 8.34
C ARG A 118 -7.76 -8.04 9.75
N TYR A 119 -6.93 -8.84 10.39
CA TYR A 119 -6.47 -8.62 11.75
C TYR A 119 -5.01 -9.05 11.92
N GLU A 120 -4.35 -8.50 12.94
CA GLU A 120 -2.92 -8.68 13.20
C GLU A 120 -2.53 -10.15 13.35
N GLN A 121 -3.26 -10.90 14.18
CA GLN A 121 -2.99 -12.30 14.52
C GLN A 121 -3.11 -13.26 13.33
N ARG A 122 -3.70 -12.82 12.21
CA ARG A 122 -3.76 -13.63 10.99
C ARG A 122 -2.39 -13.81 10.33
N TYR A 123 -1.40 -13.01 10.72
CA TYR A 123 -0.07 -13.02 10.14
C TYR A 123 1.00 -13.14 11.22
N SER A 124 2.03 -13.95 10.94
CA SER A 124 3.28 -13.89 11.70
C SER A 124 4.04 -12.63 11.29
N ILE A 125 3.97 -11.57 12.12
CA ILE A 125 4.62 -10.29 11.82
C ILE A 125 6.01 -10.23 12.47
N PRO A 126 7.10 -10.18 11.67
CA PRO A 126 8.46 -10.04 12.19
C PRO A 126 8.62 -8.77 13.02
N ALA A 127 9.44 -8.82 14.08
CA ALA A 127 9.63 -7.67 14.99
C ALA A 127 10.05 -6.38 14.25
N ARG A 128 10.93 -6.49 13.25
CA ARG A 128 11.40 -5.37 12.41
C ARG A 128 10.30 -4.67 11.59
N GLU A 129 9.17 -5.36 11.36
CA GLU A 129 8.02 -4.82 10.61
C GLU A 129 6.97 -4.22 11.54
N ARG A 130 7.07 -4.44 12.86
CA ARG A 130 6.12 -3.94 13.84
C ARG A 130 6.33 -2.46 14.09
N VAL A 131 5.24 -1.72 14.13
CA VAL A 131 5.23 -0.30 14.48
C VAL A 131 4.02 -0.03 15.37
N ARG A 132 4.08 1.05 16.16
CA ARG A 132 2.90 1.59 16.84
C ARG A 132 2.60 2.98 16.32
N VAL A 133 1.34 3.24 16.02
CA VAL A 133 0.86 4.58 15.66
C VAL A 133 -0.32 4.90 16.55
N ARG A 134 -0.20 5.96 17.36
CA ARG A 134 -1.26 6.43 18.25
C ARG A 134 -1.85 5.31 19.13
N GLY A 135 -0.96 4.52 19.73
CA GLY A 135 -1.30 3.45 20.68
C GLY A 135 -1.59 2.09 20.05
N VAL A 136 -2.05 2.02 18.79
CA VAL A 136 -2.43 0.75 18.17
C VAL A 136 -1.25 0.08 17.46
N PRO A 137 -1.20 -1.27 17.46
CA PRO A 137 -0.21 -1.99 16.70
C PRO A 137 -0.43 -1.80 15.20
N GLY A 138 0.66 -1.95 14.47
CA GLY A 138 0.68 -1.86 13.03
C GLY A 138 1.87 -2.58 12.43
N ARG A 139 1.84 -2.69 11.10
CA ARG A 139 2.84 -3.37 10.31
C ARG A 139 3.28 -2.52 9.12
N LEU A 140 4.57 -2.31 8.99
CA LEU A 140 5.19 -1.79 7.78
C LEU A 140 5.49 -2.95 6.82
N SER A 141 5.23 -2.76 5.54
CA SER A 141 5.70 -3.69 4.51
C SER A 141 7.19 -3.46 4.23
N PRO A 142 8.02 -4.51 4.16
CA PRO A 142 9.43 -4.38 3.80
C PRO A 142 9.64 -4.13 2.30
N THR A 143 8.65 -4.51 1.47
CA THR A 143 8.74 -4.49 0.00
C THR A 143 7.99 -3.30 -0.60
N PHE A 144 6.90 -2.88 0.05
CA PHE A 144 6.03 -1.82 -0.46
C PHE A 144 5.96 -0.66 0.51
N ARG A 145 5.70 0.55 0.02
CA ARG A 145 5.39 1.71 0.86
C ARG A 145 3.97 1.58 1.43
N ARG A 146 3.82 0.67 2.39
CA ARG A 146 2.54 0.26 2.95
C ARG A 146 2.63 0.14 4.45
N LEU A 147 1.59 0.63 5.11
CA LEU A 147 1.37 0.53 6.55
C LEU A 147 -0.01 -0.06 6.79
N GLU A 148 -0.10 -1.05 7.67
CA GLU A 148 -1.35 -1.55 8.22
C GLU A 148 -1.46 -1.17 9.69
N LEU A 149 -2.64 -0.73 10.13
CA LEU A 149 -2.95 -0.45 11.54
C LEU A 149 -4.16 -1.26 11.97
N TYR A 150 -4.16 -1.71 13.23
CA TYR A 150 -5.17 -2.62 13.76
C TYR A 150 -5.93 -2.02 14.96
N PRO A 151 -6.63 -0.87 14.83
CA PRO A 151 -7.51 -0.37 15.88
C PRO A 151 -8.73 -1.29 16.10
N ALA A 152 -9.55 -0.95 17.10
CA ALA A 152 -10.84 -1.62 17.31
C ALA A 152 -11.79 -1.37 16.13
N GLY A 153 -12.50 -2.42 15.71
CA GLY A 153 -13.59 -2.34 14.73
C GLY A 153 -13.17 -2.20 13.26
N THR A 154 -11.98 -1.66 12.96
CA THR A 154 -11.46 -1.57 11.59
C THR A 154 -10.00 -2.01 11.49
N THR A 155 -9.58 -2.32 10.27
CA THR A 155 -8.18 -2.37 9.89
C THR A 155 -7.94 -1.36 8.79
N ILE A 156 -6.91 -0.54 8.99
CA ILE A 156 -6.56 0.56 8.11
C ILE A 156 -5.32 0.15 7.33
N VAL A 157 -5.38 0.16 6.01
CA VAL A 157 -4.23 -0.09 5.14
C VAL A 157 -3.93 1.19 4.37
N ILE A 158 -2.74 1.74 4.55
CA ILE A 158 -2.27 2.93 3.85
C ILE A 158 -1.24 2.47 2.81
N ASN A 159 -1.59 2.55 1.53
CA ASN A 159 -0.69 2.33 0.41
C ASN A 159 -0.21 3.69 -0.10
N GLY A 160 1.06 4.02 0.10
CA GLY A 160 1.65 5.30 -0.26
C GLY A 160 2.68 5.19 -1.37
N GLY A 161 2.35 4.51 -2.48
CA GLY A 161 3.29 4.26 -3.58
C GLY A 161 3.91 5.51 -4.20
N GLY A 162 3.22 6.66 -4.11
CA GLY A 162 3.72 7.96 -4.57
C GLY A 162 4.22 8.90 -3.47
N LEU A 163 4.25 8.46 -2.20
CA LEU A 163 4.90 9.23 -1.13
C LEU A 163 6.43 9.16 -1.29
N ALA A 164 7.19 10.07 -0.67
CA ALA A 164 8.65 10.13 -0.78
C ALA A 164 9.38 9.24 0.23
N SER A 165 8.79 8.95 1.39
CA SER A 165 9.42 8.13 2.43
C SER A 165 8.43 7.39 3.33
N THR A 166 8.95 6.47 4.15
CA THR A 166 8.19 5.86 5.27
C THR A 166 7.80 6.90 6.33
N ALA A 167 8.59 7.96 6.51
CA ALA A 167 8.24 9.03 7.45
C ALA A 167 6.98 9.78 7.01
N GLU A 168 6.82 10.06 5.71
CA GLU A 168 5.58 10.63 5.17
C GLU A 168 4.39 9.68 5.34
N LEU A 169 4.58 8.38 5.11
CA LEU A 169 3.53 7.37 5.33
C LEU A 169 3.06 7.36 6.79
N LEU A 170 4.00 7.41 7.75
CA LEU A 170 3.68 7.51 9.18
C LEU A 170 3.04 8.86 9.54
N ALA A 171 3.37 9.96 8.85
CA ALA A 171 2.72 11.24 9.04
C ALA A 171 1.24 11.20 8.63
N VAL A 172 0.91 10.58 7.49
CA VAL A 172 -0.48 10.32 7.07
C VAL A 172 -1.22 9.52 8.14
N ALA A 173 -0.59 8.46 8.66
CA ALA A 173 -1.16 7.61 9.69
C ALA A 173 -1.46 8.37 11.00
N ARG A 174 -0.55 9.27 11.41
CA ARG A 174 -0.76 10.12 12.59
C ARG A 174 -1.89 11.14 12.37
N ALA A 175 -2.05 11.64 11.15
CA ALA A 175 -3.08 12.62 10.80
C ALA A 175 -4.50 12.04 10.68
N LEU A 176 -4.68 10.72 10.77
CA LEU A 176 -5.98 10.08 10.71
C LEU A 176 -6.97 10.69 11.73
N ARG A 177 -8.22 10.82 11.35
CA ARG A 177 -9.33 11.23 12.22
C ARG A 177 -10.55 10.40 11.91
N GLY A 178 -11.47 10.32 12.85
CA GLY A 178 -12.73 9.63 12.65
C GLY A 178 -13.53 10.28 11.53
N LEU A 179 -13.98 9.48 10.57
CA LEU A 179 -14.87 9.94 9.50
C LEU A 179 -16.33 9.85 9.95
N ASN A 180 -16.74 8.69 10.47
CA ASN A 180 -18.06 8.40 11.02
C ASN A 180 -18.02 8.17 12.55
N THR A 181 -16.91 8.50 13.20
CA THR A 181 -16.72 8.37 14.65
C THR A 181 -16.12 9.66 15.22
N ARG A 182 -16.37 9.94 16.49
CA ARG A 182 -15.82 11.12 17.19
C ARG A 182 -14.38 10.86 17.59
N LEU A 183 -13.45 11.02 16.64
CA LEU A 183 -12.02 10.93 16.92
C LEU A 183 -11.23 12.05 16.24
N GLY A 184 -10.57 12.89 17.04
CA GLY A 184 -9.66 13.93 16.55
C GLY A 184 -8.31 13.37 16.07
N ALA A 185 -7.51 14.20 15.42
CA ALA A 185 -6.19 13.79 14.90
C ALA A 185 -5.15 13.51 16.00
N SER A 186 -5.27 14.17 17.15
CA SER A 186 -4.35 14.01 18.29
C SER A 186 -4.73 12.91 19.28
N ALA A 187 -5.98 12.41 19.23
CA ALA A 187 -6.48 11.40 20.17
C ALA A 187 -5.73 10.05 20.00
N LEU A 188 -5.86 9.09 20.92
CA LEU A 188 -5.38 7.73 20.64
C LEU A 188 -6.34 7.00 19.68
N LEU A 189 -5.82 6.14 18.81
CA LEU A 189 -6.68 5.23 18.07
C LEU A 189 -7.25 4.19 19.04
N PRO A 190 -8.53 3.78 18.90
CA PRO A 190 -9.13 2.83 19.83
C PRO A 190 -8.35 1.50 19.80
N ALA A 191 -7.84 1.07 20.95
CA ALA A 191 -7.14 -0.20 21.06
C ALA A 191 -8.12 -1.37 20.86
N ARG A 192 -7.69 -2.38 20.10
CA ARG A 192 -8.45 -3.62 19.96
C ARG A 192 -8.36 -4.41 21.27
N PRO A 193 -9.45 -5.01 21.76
CA PRO A 193 -9.38 -5.96 22.87
C PRO A 193 -8.45 -7.12 22.51
N ASP A 194 -7.75 -7.67 23.51
CA ASP A 194 -6.98 -8.87 23.30
C ASP A 194 -7.92 -10.02 22.92
N HIS A 195 -7.70 -10.58 21.73
CA HIS A 195 -8.41 -11.77 21.26
C HIS A 195 -7.45 -12.93 21.36
N ALA A 196 -7.32 -13.47 22.56
CA ALA A 196 -6.33 -14.49 22.90
C ALA A 196 -6.37 -15.72 21.96
N ASP A 197 -7.53 -16.08 21.38
CA ASP A 197 -7.66 -17.29 20.55
C ASP A 197 -8.86 -17.32 19.59
N ARG A 198 -9.52 -16.17 19.31
CA ARG A 198 -10.80 -16.17 18.59
C ARG A 198 -10.72 -15.46 17.25
N THR A 199 -11.18 -16.16 16.20
CA THR A 199 -11.63 -15.53 14.97
C THR A 199 -12.67 -14.46 15.32
N ILE A 200 -12.38 -13.20 14.96
CA ILE A 200 -13.33 -12.12 15.14
C ILE A 200 -14.47 -12.38 14.15
N LYS A 201 -15.68 -12.66 14.64
CA LYS A 201 -16.84 -12.86 13.76
C LYS A 201 -17.28 -11.53 13.18
N CYS A 202 -17.49 -11.49 11.87
CA CYS A 202 -18.14 -10.37 11.21
C CYS A 202 -19.63 -10.43 11.53
N ARG A 203 -20.17 -9.36 12.12
CA ARG A 203 -21.62 -9.20 12.20
C ARG A 203 -22.14 -9.02 10.77
N ARG A 204 -23.20 -9.75 10.44
CA ARG A 204 -23.96 -9.56 9.21
C ARG A 204 -24.77 -8.28 9.29
#